data_AF-W1YGS1-F1
#
_entry.id   AF-W1YGS1-F1
#
_cell.length_a   1.000
_cell.length_b   1.000
_cell.length_c   1.000
_cell.angle_alpha   90.00
_cell.angle_beta   90.00
_cell.angle_gamma   90.00
#
_symmetry.space_group_name_H-M   'P 1'
#
loop_
_entity.id
_entity.type
_entity.pdbx_description
1 polymer ?
#
loop_
_entity_poly.entity_id
_entity_poly.type
_entity_poly.pdbx_seq_one_letter_code
_entity_poly.pdbx_strand_id
1 'polypeptide(L)' 'GARGLRAIIEKVMKRVMFEVPSMPEVTKCIVNRESMLSTGEPILKNEADQDIQLKS' A
#
# COMPACT_ATOMS: atom_id res chain seq x y z
N GLY A 1 -5.14 7.95 20.42
CA GLY A 1 -5.32 9.33 19.92
C GLY A 1 -4.64 9.51 18.57
N ALA A 2 -4.65 10.71 17.98
CA ALA A 2 -4.17 10.96 16.61
C ALA A 2 -2.75 10.46 16.29
N ARG A 3 -1.84 10.45 17.29
CA ARG A 3 -0.48 9.88 17.14
C ARG A 3 -0.48 8.39 16.83
N GLY A 4 -1.45 7.65 17.34
CA GLY A 4 -1.60 6.22 17.06
C GLY A 4 -2.00 5.94 15.61
N LEU A 5 -2.73 6.87 14.96
CA LEU A 5 -3.11 6.73 13.56
C LEU A 5 -1.88 6.76 12.65
N ARG A 6 -0.92 7.67 12.93
CA ARG A 6 0.35 7.72 12.19
C ARG A 6 1.10 6.39 12.29
N ALA A 7 1.22 5.83 13.50
CA ALA A 7 1.93 4.57 13.70
C ALA A 7 1.28 3.39 12.95
N ILE A 8 -0.06 3.34 12.91
CA ILE A 8 -0.80 2.30 12.19
C ILE A 8 -0.56 2.44 10.68
N ILE A 9 -0.69 3.64 10.13
CA ILE A 9 -0.47 3.89 8.69
C ILE A 9 0.98 3.60 8.30
N GLU A 10 1.95 4.02 9.12
CA GLU A 10 3.37 3.80 8.86
C GLU A 10 3.71 2.30 8.81
N LYS A 11 3.08 1.48 9.67
CA LYS A 11 3.24 0.02 9.64
C LYS A 11 2.74 -0.59 8.32
N VAL A 12 1.56 -0.18 7.85
CA VAL A 12 0.94 -0.71 6.62
C VAL A 12 1.66 -0.21 5.36
N MET A 13 2.09 1.05 5.37
CA MET A 13 2.66 1.71 4.19
C MET A 13 4.16 1.47 4.02
N LYS A 14 4.87 0.96 5.03
CA LYS A 14 6.34 0.87 5.05
C LYS A 14 6.93 0.23 3.78
N ARG A 15 6.36 -0.90 3.35
CA ARG A 15 6.84 -1.64 2.17
C ARG A 15 6.43 -0.93 0.87
N VAL A 16 5.18 -0.47 0.78
CA VAL A 16 4.66 0.28 -0.36
C VAL A 16 5.50 1.52 -0.64
N MET A 17 5.86 2.29 0.39
CA MET A 17 6.68 3.49 0.25
C MET A 17 8.10 3.22 -0.24
N PHE A 18 8.62 2.01 -0.04
CA PHE A 18 9.95 1.60 -0.51
C PHE A 18 9.92 1.11 -1.96
N GLU A 19 8.93 0.29 -2.31
CA GLU A 19 8.83 -0.35 -3.63
C GLU A 19 8.25 0.58 -4.72
N VAL A 20 7.17 1.31 -4.40
CA VAL A 20 6.42 2.12 -5.38
C VAL A 20 7.28 3.15 -6.12
N PRO A 21 8.27 3.84 -5.49
CA PRO A 21 9.17 4.74 -6.23
C PRO A 21 9.91 4.09 -7.40
N SER A 22 10.11 2.77 -7.37
CA SER A 22 10.77 1.99 -8.43
C SER A 22 9.79 1.37 -9.43
N MET A 23 8.48 1.57 -9.24
CA MET A 23 7.40 0.97 -10.03
C MET A 23 6.61 2.07 -10.77
N PRO A 24 7.12 2.59 -11.90
CA PRO A 24 6.49 3.69 -12.63
C PRO A 24 5.08 3.35 -13.16
N GLU A 25 4.73 2.07 -13.26
CA GLU A 25 3.41 1.60 -13.68
C GLU A 25 2.30 1.78 -12.62
N VAL A 26 2.66 2.04 -11.35
CA VAL A 26 1.70 2.19 -10.25
C VAL A 26 1.14 3.61 -10.24
N THR A 27 -0.19 3.72 -10.33
CA THR A 27 -0.88 5.02 -10.30
C THR A 27 -1.91 5.16 -9.18
N LYS A 28 -2.34 4.05 -8.57
CA LYS A 28 -3.25 4.06 -7.41
C LYS A 28 -2.79 3.05 -6.35
N CYS A 29 -3.01 3.40 -5.08
CA CYS A 29 -2.84 2.52 -3.92
C CYS A 29 -4.14 2.53 -3.11
N ILE A 30 -4.71 1.36 -2.87
CA ILE A 30 -5.97 1.18 -2.16
C ILE A 30 -5.68 0.51 -0.81
N VAL A 31 -5.91 1.26 0.27
CA VAL A 31 -5.82 0.77 1.65
C VAL A 31 -7.20 0.27 2.09
N ASN A 32 -7.36 -1.04 2.20
CA ASN A 32 -8.62 -1.69 2.59
C ASN A 32 -8.57 -2.19 4.05
N ARG A 33 -9.68 -2.75 4.54
CA ARG A 33 -9.76 -3.30 5.91
C ARG A 33 -8.70 -4.38 6.17
N GLU A 34 -8.42 -5.24 5.19
CA GLU A 34 -7.47 -6.36 5.34
C GLU A 34 -6.04 -5.86 5.54
N SER A 35 -5.63 -4.85 4.77
CA SER A 35 -4.34 -4.19 4.92
C SER A 35 -4.19 -3.54 6.31
N MET A 36 -5.28 -3.02 6.87
CA MET A 36 -5.28 -2.43 8.22
C MET A 36 -5.26 -3.49 9.33
N LEU A 37 -5.86 -4.65 9.11
CA LEU A 37 -5.83 -5.78 10.04
C LEU A 37 -4.52 -6.59 9.96
N SER A 38 -3.56 -6.16 9.11
CA SER A 38 -2.30 -6.86 8.85
C SER A 38 -2.51 -8.28 8.30
N THR A 39 -3.64 -8.53 7.63
CA THR A 39 -3.97 -9.83 7.00
C THR A 39 -3.72 -9.82 5.49
N GLY A 40 -3.32 -8.68 4.93
CA GLY A 40 -2.97 -8.50 3.52
C GLY A 40 -2.13 -7.24 3.31
N GLU A 41 -1.62 -7.06 2.10
CA GLU A 41 -0.92 -5.85 1.67
C GLU A 41 -1.89 -4.87 0.97
N PRO A 42 -1.61 -3.56 0.90
CA PRO A 42 -2.38 -2.63 0.08
C PRO A 42 -2.41 -3.04 -1.40
N ILE A 43 -3.54 -2.78 -2.06
CA ILE A 43 -3.70 -3.13 -3.48
C ILE A 43 -3.16 -1.99 -4.33
N LEU A 44 -2.21 -2.29 -5.21
CA LEU A 44 -1.66 -1.33 -6.18
C LEU A 44 -2.33 -1.53 -7.53
N LYS A 45 -2.63 -0.43 -8.23
CA LYS A 45 -3.21 -0.48 -9.57
C LYS A 45 -2.46 0.41 -10.55
N ASN A 46 -2.47 0.01 -11.82
CA ASN A 46 -2.01 0.82 -12.93
C ASN A 46 -3.11 1.73 -13.50
N GLU A 47 -2.78 2.49 -14.55
CA GLU A 47 -3.75 3.34 -15.26
C GLU A 47 -4.95 2.57 -15.83
N ALA A 48 -4.76 1.31 -16.23
CA ALA A 48 -5.81 0.42 -16.74
C ALA A 48 -6.64 -0.24 -15.62
N ASP A 49 -6.46 0.18 -14.36
CA ASP A 49 -7.12 -0.35 -13.17
C ASP A 49 -6.82 -1.84 -12.89
N GLN A 50 -5.73 -2.35 -13.46
CA GLN A 50 -5.25 -3.72 -13.23
C GLN A 50 -4.39 -3.79 -11.98
N ASP A 51 -4.53 -4.88 -11.23
CA ASP A 51 -3.80 -5.11 -10.00
C ASP A 51 -2.31 -5.39 -10.29
N ILE A 52 -1.44 -4.64 -9.63
CA ILE A 52 0.00 -4.84 -9.65
C ILE A 52 0.43 -5.47 -8.33
N GLN A 53 1.14 -6.59 -8.42
CA GLN A 53 1.75 -7.21 -7.26
C GLN A 53 3.05 -6.50 -6.90
N LEU A 54 3.26 -6.26 -5.61
CA LEU A 54 4.56 -5.83 -5.10
C LEU A 54 5.59 -6.89 -5.50
N LYS A 55 6.66 -6.46 -6.18
CA LYS A 55 7.80 -7.34 -6.44
C LYS A 55 8.46 -7.64 -5.08
N SER A 56 8.90 -8.88 -4.91
CA SER A 56 9.60 -9.34 -3.70
C SER A 56 11.10 -9.36 -3.93
#